data_AF-A0A7Y5QYY7-F1
#
_entry.id   AF-A0A7Y5QYY7-F1
#
_cell.length_a   1.000
_cell.length_b   1.000
_cell.length_c   1.000
_cell.angle_alpha   90.00
_cell.angle_beta   90.00
_cell.angle_gamma   90.00
#
_symmetry.space_group_name_H-M   'P 1'
#
loop_
_entity.id
_entity.type
_entity.pdbx_description
1 polymer ?
#
loop_
_entity_poly.entity_id
_entity_poly.type
_entity_poly.pdbx_seq_one_letter_code
_entity_poly.pdbx_strand_id
1 'polypeptide(L)'
;GAGQYDVEVPGGPQQGHFGLAVDDYTHSTAPNRRYADLVTQRQLKAAFAGAPSPYGEAELEEIAARCTRMEDEGRRVEREVRKMAAASLLSSRIGETFDAVVTGDTPNGVFVRLLHPPVEGRVVRGERGLDVGDQTRVTLLSTDAAKGFVDFARA
;
A
#
# COMPACT_ATOMS: atom_id res chain seq x y z
N GLY A 1 -10.97 0.76 -4.11
CA GLY A 1 -9.84 -0.17 -4.30
C GLY A 1 -8.54 0.59 -4.23
N ALA A 2 -7.39 -0.08 -4.35
CA ALA A 2 -6.15 0.64 -4.64
C ALA A 2 -6.34 1.34 -6.00
N GLY A 3 -6.06 2.64 -6.06
CA GLY A 3 -6.20 3.41 -7.31
C GLY A 3 -5.31 2.83 -8.41
N GLN A 4 -5.84 2.79 -9.63
CA GLN A 4 -5.14 2.37 -10.84
C GLN A 4 -5.11 3.57 -11.80
N TYR A 5 -4.09 3.65 -12.65
CA TYR A 5 -4.13 4.57 -13.78
C TYR A 5 -5.05 3.99 -14.85
N ASP A 6 -5.96 4.82 -15.32
CA ASP A 6 -6.90 4.53 -16.40
C ASP A 6 -6.89 5.68 -17.41
N VAL A 7 -7.26 5.39 -18.65
CA VAL A 7 -7.32 6.39 -19.72
C VAL A 7 -8.75 6.89 -19.85
N GLU A 8 -8.95 8.20 -19.65
CA GLU A 8 -10.24 8.84 -19.83
C GLU A 8 -10.32 9.48 -21.22
N VAL A 9 -11.33 9.08 -22.00
CA VAL A 9 -11.60 9.64 -23.33
C VAL A 9 -12.76 10.65 -23.26
N PRO A 10 -12.70 11.76 -24.01
CA PRO A 10 -13.78 12.75 -24.04
C PRO A 10 -15.13 12.12 -24.41
N GLY A 11 -16.15 12.33 -23.57
CA GLY A 11 -17.49 11.75 -23.76
C GLY A 11 -17.61 10.27 -23.37
N GLY A 12 -16.54 9.65 -22.86
CA GLY A 12 -16.55 8.33 -22.26
C GLY A 12 -17.14 8.31 -20.84
N PRO A 13 -17.33 7.11 -20.26
CA PRO A 13 -17.80 6.97 -18.88
C PRO A 13 -16.76 7.49 -17.88
N GLN A 14 -17.18 8.37 -16.96
CA GLN A 14 -16.35 8.86 -15.86
C GLN A 14 -16.45 7.92 -14.66
N GLN A 15 -15.31 7.42 -14.16
CA GLN A 15 -15.27 6.64 -12.92
C GLN A 15 -15.10 7.54 -11.68
N GLY A 16 -14.42 8.69 -11.84
CA GLY A 16 -14.10 9.61 -10.76
C GLY A 16 -13.22 9.02 -9.67
N HIS A 17 -12.87 9.86 -8.71
CA HIS A 17 -12.07 9.46 -7.55
C HIS A 17 -12.93 9.40 -6.29
N PHE A 18 -13.49 8.22 -5.99
CA PHE A 18 -14.39 7.98 -4.85
C PHE A 18 -13.86 8.53 -3.52
N GLY A 19 -12.58 8.25 -3.19
CA GLY A 19 -11.99 8.70 -1.93
C GLY A 19 -11.76 10.22 -1.81
N LEU A 20 -11.88 10.96 -2.92
CA LEU A 20 -11.74 12.41 -2.97
C LEU A 20 -13.06 13.12 -3.29
N ALA A 21 -14.13 12.35 -3.60
CA ALA A 21 -15.42 12.87 -4.01
C ALA A 21 -15.33 13.89 -5.17
N VAL A 22 -14.55 13.55 -6.21
CA VAL A 22 -14.40 14.35 -7.44
C VAL A 22 -14.61 13.49 -8.68
N ASP A 23 -15.17 14.09 -9.73
CA ASP A 23 -15.48 13.41 -11.00
C ASP A 23 -14.25 13.27 -11.91
N ASP A 24 -13.34 14.26 -11.89
CA ASP A 24 -12.11 14.24 -12.69
C ASP A 24 -10.89 14.41 -11.77
N TYR A 25 -9.94 13.48 -11.86
CA TYR A 25 -8.70 13.55 -11.08
C TYR A 25 -7.52 12.92 -11.81
N THR A 26 -6.37 13.59 -11.79
CA THR A 26 -5.12 13.05 -12.33
C THR A 26 -3.91 13.50 -11.52
N HIS A 27 -2.85 12.69 -11.54
CA HIS A 27 -1.56 13.07 -11.00
C HIS A 27 -0.80 13.99 -11.99
N SER A 28 -0.26 15.10 -11.49
CA SER A 28 0.46 16.08 -12.33
C SER A 28 1.64 16.80 -11.65
N THR A 29 1.83 16.63 -10.34
CA THR A 29 2.69 17.47 -9.51
C THR A 29 4.05 16.87 -9.15
N ALA A 30 4.34 15.62 -9.52
CA ALA A 30 5.55 14.90 -9.13
C ALA A 30 6.23 14.12 -10.29
N PRO A 31 6.55 14.78 -11.43
CA PRO A 31 7.12 14.13 -12.62
C PRO A 31 8.51 13.52 -12.39
N ASN A 32 9.23 13.93 -11.35
CA ASN A 32 10.54 13.38 -10.99
C ASN A 32 10.46 11.96 -10.39
N ARG A 33 9.29 11.54 -9.90
CA ARG A 33 9.11 10.24 -9.22
C ARG A 33 7.87 9.45 -9.67
N ARG A 34 7.05 10.01 -10.56
CA ARG A 34 5.89 9.36 -11.17
C ARG A 34 5.86 9.64 -12.67
N TYR A 35 5.89 8.59 -13.47
CA TYR A 35 5.89 8.71 -14.92
C TYR A 35 4.54 9.21 -15.47
N ALA A 36 3.43 8.86 -14.82
CA ALA A 36 2.10 9.36 -15.15
C ALA A 36 2.06 10.91 -15.15
N ASP A 37 2.62 11.57 -14.13
CA ASP A 37 2.70 13.04 -14.07
C ASP A 37 3.48 13.63 -15.25
N LEU A 38 4.56 12.97 -15.69
CA LEU A 38 5.32 13.41 -16.86
C LEU A 38 4.50 13.31 -18.15
N VAL A 39 3.72 12.24 -18.30
CA VAL A 39 2.79 12.03 -19.43
C VAL A 39 1.70 13.10 -19.42
N THR A 40 1.05 13.33 -18.27
CA THR A 40 0.06 14.41 -18.09
C THR A 40 0.64 15.77 -18.47
N GLN A 41 1.84 16.10 -18.00
CA GLN A 41 2.49 17.38 -18.33
C GLN A 41 2.79 17.54 -19.82
N ARG A 42 3.17 16.46 -20.52
CA ARG A 42 3.40 16.50 -21.97
C ARG A 42 2.10 16.73 -22.75
N GLN A 43 1.01 16.08 -22.34
CA GLN A 43 -0.31 16.30 -22.93
C GLN A 43 -0.80 17.74 -22.71
N LEU A 44 -0.68 18.26 -21.48
CA LEU A 44 -1.03 19.65 -21.18
C LEU A 44 -0.23 20.66 -22.01
N LYS A 45 1.08 20.42 -22.20
CA LYS A 45 1.93 21.27 -23.06
C LYS A 45 1.48 21.26 -24.51
N ALA A 46 1.14 20.09 -25.07
CA ALA A 46 0.63 19.99 -26.44
C ALA A 46 -0.71 20.72 -26.59
N ALA A 47 -1.62 20.55 -25.64
CA ALA A 47 -2.92 21.23 -25.62
C ALA A 47 -2.77 22.75 -25.58
N PHE A 48 -1.91 23.29 -24.71
CA PHE A 48 -1.63 24.75 -24.66
C PHE A 48 -0.98 25.28 -25.94
N ALA A 49 -0.25 24.45 -26.69
CA ALA A 49 0.35 24.82 -27.96
C ALA A 49 -0.60 24.65 -29.16
N GLY A 50 -1.83 24.13 -28.95
CA GLY A 50 -2.74 23.76 -30.05
C GLY A 50 -2.19 22.62 -30.94
N ALA A 51 -1.25 21.83 -30.41
CA ALA A 51 -0.64 20.72 -31.12
C ALA A 51 -1.42 19.41 -30.88
N PRO A 52 -1.31 18.41 -31.78
CA PRO A 52 -1.84 17.08 -31.53
C PRO A 52 -1.32 16.48 -30.22
N SER A 53 -2.09 15.59 -29.60
CA SER A 53 -1.62 14.82 -28.46
C SER A 53 -0.30 14.11 -28.81
N PRO A 54 0.72 14.15 -27.94
CA PRO A 54 1.98 13.46 -28.17
C PRO A 54 1.85 11.93 -28.11
N TYR A 55 0.71 11.43 -27.62
CA TYR A 55 0.42 10.00 -27.43
C TYR A 55 -0.94 9.65 -28.04
N GLY A 56 -1.01 8.50 -28.71
CA GLY A 56 -2.28 7.90 -29.13
C GLY A 56 -3.00 7.20 -27.97
N GLU A 57 -4.29 6.93 -28.13
CA GLU A 57 -5.13 6.25 -27.11
C GLU A 57 -4.55 4.90 -26.68
N ALA A 58 -4.25 4.01 -27.63
CA ALA A 58 -3.65 2.70 -27.35
C ALA A 58 -2.28 2.81 -26.65
N GLU A 59 -1.51 3.85 -26.95
CA GLU A 59 -0.23 4.10 -26.27
C GLU A 59 -0.44 4.57 -24.83
N LEU A 60 -1.44 5.43 -24.60
CA LEU A 60 -1.82 5.86 -23.25
C LEU A 60 -2.31 4.69 -22.39
N GLU A 61 -3.07 3.75 -22.97
CA GLU A 61 -3.53 2.54 -22.28
C GLU A 61 -2.35 1.66 -21.85
N GLU A 62 -1.37 1.46 -22.74
CA GLU A 62 -0.15 0.71 -22.42
C GLU A 62 0.65 1.41 -21.30
N ILE A 63 0.81 2.73 -21.41
CA ILE A 63 1.50 3.54 -20.40
C ILE A 63 0.79 3.44 -19.05
N ALA A 64 -0.54 3.57 -19.02
CA ALA A 64 -1.34 3.50 -17.80
C ALA A 64 -1.21 2.12 -17.15
N ALA A 65 -1.39 1.04 -17.92
CA ALA A 65 -1.23 -0.34 -17.44
C ALA A 65 0.18 -0.59 -16.89
N ARG A 66 1.22 -0.07 -17.57
CA ARG A 66 2.61 -0.15 -17.10
C ARG A 66 2.82 0.63 -15.80
N CYS A 67 2.30 1.85 -15.70
CA CYS A 67 2.42 2.66 -14.48
C CYS A 67 1.77 1.95 -13.29
N THR A 68 0.56 1.41 -13.46
CA THR A 68 -0.15 0.65 -12.44
C THR A 68 0.67 -0.56 -11.97
N ARG A 69 1.16 -1.38 -12.92
CA ARG A 69 2.00 -2.55 -12.59
C ARG A 69 3.27 -2.17 -11.84
N MET A 70 3.98 -1.14 -12.29
CA MET A 70 5.23 -0.71 -11.64
C MET A 70 4.97 -0.14 -10.24
N GLU A 71 3.85 0.56 -10.05
CA GLU A 71 3.46 1.07 -8.73
C GLU A 71 3.12 -0.08 -7.78
N ASP A 72 2.39 -1.09 -8.23
CA ASP A 72 2.05 -2.25 -7.42
C ASP A 72 3.27 -3.09 -7.02
N GLU A 73 4.21 -3.32 -7.94
CA GLU A 73 5.49 -3.96 -7.64
C GLU A 73 6.32 -3.13 -6.64
N GLY A 74 6.38 -1.81 -6.82
CA GLY A 74 7.04 -0.90 -5.88
C GLY A 74 6.44 -0.98 -4.48
N ARG A 75 5.11 -0.90 -4.36
CA ARG A 75 4.38 -1.04 -3.08
C ARG A 75 4.62 -2.42 -2.46
N ARG A 76 4.71 -3.49 -3.26
CA ARG A 76 4.99 -4.84 -2.77
C ARG A 76 6.39 -4.90 -2.13
N VAL A 77 7.42 -4.48 -2.84
CA VAL A 77 8.79 -4.47 -2.34
C VAL A 77 8.92 -3.60 -1.10
N GLU A 78 8.30 -2.41 -1.10
CA GLU A 78 8.29 -1.52 0.06
C GLU A 78 7.67 -2.20 1.29
N ARG A 79 6.52 -2.89 1.12
CA ARG A 79 5.90 -3.66 2.21
C ARG A 79 6.80 -4.77 2.72
N GLU A 80 7.47 -5.51 1.85
CA GLU A 80 8.41 -6.58 2.22
C GLU A 80 9.59 -6.02 3.04
N VAL A 81 10.24 -4.95 2.55
CA VAL A 81 11.36 -4.31 3.24
C VAL A 81 10.94 -3.73 4.60
N ARG A 82 9.76 -3.11 4.69
CA ARG A 82 9.23 -2.60 5.98
C ARG A 82 9.02 -3.73 6.99
N LYS A 83 8.53 -4.90 6.56
CA LYS A 83 8.38 -6.08 7.44
C LYS A 83 9.73 -6.60 7.93
N MET A 84 10.72 -6.68 7.04
CA MET A 84 12.10 -7.08 7.41
C MET A 84 12.71 -6.11 8.43
N ALA A 85 12.58 -4.80 8.19
CA ALA A 85 13.05 -3.76 9.11
C ALA A 85 12.34 -3.84 10.47
N ALA A 86 11.03 -4.07 10.48
CA ALA A 86 10.25 -4.21 11.71
C ALA A 86 10.67 -5.44 12.54
N ALA A 87 10.88 -6.59 11.89
CA ALA A 87 11.39 -7.79 12.55
C ALA A 87 12.80 -7.59 13.10
N SER A 88 13.67 -6.91 12.35
CA SER A 88 15.02 -6.55 12.82
C SER A 88 14.97 -5.63 14.05
N LEU A 89 14.12 -4.61 14.02
CA LEU A 89 13.92 -3.67 15.13
C LEU A 89 13.51 -4.36 16.43
N LEU A 90 12.63 -5.37 16.35
CA LEU A 90 12.11 -6.08 17.51
C LEU A 90 12.98 -7.25 18.00
N SER A 91 13.98 -7.67 17.23
CA SER A 91 14.77 -8.88 17.51
C SER A 91 15.43 -8.91 18.90
N SER A 92 15.85 -7.75 19.43
CA SER A 92 16.46 -7.64 20.76
C SER A 92 15.45 -7.60 21.92
N ARG A 93 14.14 -7.57 21.63
CA ARG A 93 13.04 -7.39 22.59
C ARG A 93 12.19 -8.66 22.75
N ILE A 94 12.70 -9.81 22.31
CA ILE A 94 12.00 -11.09 22.45
C ILE A 94 11.75 -11.38 23.94
N GLY A 95 10.52 -11.78 24.28
CA GLY A 95 10.04 -11.99 25.63
C GLY A 95 9.36 -10.76 26.26
N GLU A 96 9.48 -9.58 25.67
CA GLU A 96 8.76 -8.39 26.14
C GLU A 96 7.28 -8.43 25.74
N THR A 97 6.44 -7.80 26.57
CA THR A 97 5.00 -7.64 26.33
C THR A 97 4.67 -6.22 25.87
N PHE A 98 3.78 -6.11 24.89
CA PHE A 98 3.39 -4.86 24.25
C PHE A 98 1.87 -4.73 24.23
N ASP A 99 1.39 -3.49 24.33
CA ASP A 99 0.00 -3.16 24.00
C ASP A 99 -0.18 -3.18 22.47
N ALA A 100 -1.28 -3.77 22.02
CA ALA A 100 -1.57 -3.97 20.62
C ALA A 100 -3.06 -3.90 20.31
N VAL A 101 -3.38 -3.70 19.03
CA VAL A 101 -4.74 -3.80 18.49
C VAL A 101 -4.78 -4.89 17.43
N VAL A 102 -5.83 -5.70 17.41
CA VAL A 102 -6.06 -6.72 16.39
C VAL A 102 -6.38 -6.04 15.06
N THR A 103 -5.58 -6.31 14.03
CA THR A 103 -5.71 -5.71 12.69
C THR A 103 -6.33 -6.64 11.66
N GLY A 104 -6.34 -7.95 11.94
CA GLY A 104 -6.96 -8.92 11.05
C GLY A 104 -7.28 -10.23 11.76
N ASP A 105 -8.48 -10.74 11.51
CA ASP A 105 -8.86 -12.12 11.77
C ASP A 105 -9.23 -12.75 10.42
N THR A 106 -8.42 -13.71 9.98
CA THR A 106 -8.57 -14.36 8.68
C THR A 106 -8.32 -15.86 8.82
N PRO A 107 -8.74 -16.70 7.86
CA PRO A 107 -8.38 -18.11 7.85
C PRO A 107 -6.86 -18.38 7.92
N ASN A 108 -6.03 -17.39 7.57
CA ASN A 108 -4.57 -17.49 7.60
C ASN A 108 -3.96 -17.14 8.98
N GLY A 109 -4.79 -16.75 9.96
CA GLY A 109 -4.40 -16.42 11.34
C GLY A 109 -4.84 -15.03 11.76
N VAL A 110 -4.65 -14.76 13.06
CA VAL A 110 -4.91 -13.45 13.67
C VAL A 110 -3.64 -12.60 13.68
N PHE A 111 -3.80 -11.32 13.31
CA PHE A 111 -2.73 -10.33 13.26
C PHE A 111 -3.00 -9.18 14.22
N VAL A 112 -1.94 -8.71 14.84
CA VAL A 112 -1.96 -7.57 15.75
C VAL A 112 -0.93 -6.54 15.31
N ARG A 113 -1.26 -5.26 15.52
CA ARG A 113 -0.31 -4.17 15.41
C ARG A 113 -0.06 -3.58 16.80
N LEU A 114 1.21 -3.54 17.18
CA LEU A 114 1.65 -2.90 18.41
C LEU A 114 1.31 -1.40 18.38
N LEU A 115 1.03 -0.81 19.54
CA LEU A 115 0.77 0.63 19.61
C LEU A 115 2.08 1.43 19.41
N HIS A 116 3.17 0.97 20.04
CA HIS A 116 4.49 1.61 19.95
C HIS A 116 5.65 0.60 20.02
N PRO A 117 6.53 0.51 18.99
CA PRO A 117 6.37 1.08 17.64
C PRO A 117 5.25 0.37 16.86
N PRO A 118 4.66 0.98 15.79
CA PRO A 118 3.53 0.42 15.05
C PRO A 118 3.92 -0.75 14.13
N VAL A 119 4.40 -1.84 14.72
CA VAL A 119 4.81 -3.06 14.04
C VAL A 119 3.66 -4.06 14.05
N GLU A 120 3.42 -4.71 12.92
CA GLU A 120 2.43 -5.76 12.77
C GLU A 120 3.09 -7.15 12.82
N GLY A 121 2.41 -8.10 13.45
CA GLY A 121 2.85 -9.49 13.52
C GLY A 121 1.68 -10.44 13.79
N ARG A 122 1.97 -11.74 13.74
CA ARG A 122 0.97 -12.80 13.88
C ARG A 122 0.85 -13.25 15.31
N VAL A 123 -0.37 -13.46 15.81
CA VAL A 123 -0.61 -14.14 17.08
C VAL A 123 -0.61 -15.65 16.81
N VAL A 124 0.46 -16.33 17.22
CA VAL A 124 0.62 -17.79 17.01
C VAL A 124 0.14 -18.61 18.21
N ARG A 125 -0.17 -17.94 19.33
CA ARG A 125 -0.69 -18.57 20.55
C ARG A 125 -1.73 -17.68 21.22
N GLY A 126 -2.88 -18.26 21.55
CA GLY A 126 -3.97 -17.54 22.23
C GLY A 126 -4.80 -16.65 21.30
N GLU A 127 -4.84 -16.97 20.01
CA GLU A 127 -5.60 -16.21 18.99
C GLU A 127 -7.13 -16.36 19.11
N ARG A 128 -7.63 -17.42 19.74
CA ARG A 128 -9.07 -17.69 19.85
C ARG A 128 -9.81 -16.57 20.59
N GLY A 129 -10.87 -16.08 19.96
CA GLY A 129 -11.76 -15.06 20.52
C GLY A 129 -11.19 -13.64 20.45
N LEU A 130 -10.18 -13.40 19.62
CA LEU A 130 -9.76 -12.06 19.22
C LEU A 130 -10.50 -11.67 17.94
N ASP A 131 -11.06 -10.47 17.90
CA ASP A 131 -11.72 -9.91 16.72
C ASP A 131 -11.07 -8.57 16.32
N VAL A 132 -11.25 -8.15 15.07
CA VAL A 132 -10.68 -6.93 14.52
C VAL A 132 -11.12 -5.71 15.33
N GLY A 133 -10.15 -4.92 15.79
CA GLY A 133 -10.37 -3.75 16.62
C GLY A 133 -10.21 -3.99 18.12
N ASP A 134 -10.11 -5.25 18.58
CA ASP A 134 -9.84 -5.55 19.98
C ASP A 134 -8.49 -5.00 20.43
N GLN A 135 -8.47 -4.39 21.62
CA GLN A 135 -7.23 -4.06 22.32
C GLN A 135 -6.77 -5.25 23.15
N THR A 136 -5.49 -5.58 23.07
CA THR A 136 -4.93 -6.73 23.77
C THR A 136 -3.46 -6.46 24.14
N ARG A 137 -2.90 -7.36 24.94
CA ARG A 137 -1.46 -7.39 25.21
C ARG A 137 -0.86 -8.65 24.62
N VAL A 138 0.31 -8.50 24.02
CA VAL A 138 1.01 -9.60 23.37
C VAL A 138 2.46 -9.65 23.76
N THR A 139 2.95 -10.86 23.99
CA THR A 139 4.37 -11.12 24.25
C THR A 139 5.06 -11.54 22.97
N LEU A 140 6.16 -10.87 22.63
CA LEU A 140 6.97 -11.19 21.45
C LEU A 140 7.68 -12.53 21.65
N LEU A 141 7.44 -13.49 20.76
CA LEU A 141 8.02 -14.84 20.84
C LEU A 141 9.24 -14.99 19.94
N SER A 142 9.16 -14.51 18.71
CA SER A 142 10.20 -14.67 17.70
C SER A 142 10.13 -13.62 16.61
N THR A 143 11.27 -13.41 15.96
CA THR A 143 11.41 -12.58 14.77
C THR A 143 12.27 -13.30 13.74
N ASP A 144 11.91 -13.23 12.46
CA ASP A 144 12.75 -13.64 11.33
C ASP A 144 12.90 -12.43 10.40
N ALA A 145 14.03 -11.72 10.49
CA ALA A 145 14.27 -10.51 9.72
C ALA A 145 14.42 -10.78 8.21
N ALA A 146 14.87 -11.97 7.81
CA ALA A 146 15.02 -12.32 6.40
C ALA A 146 13.65 -12.53 5.73
N LYS A 147 12.68 -13.05 6.48
CA LYS A 147 11.31 -13.27 6.00
C LYS A 147 10.33 -12.15 6.39
N GLY A 148 10.75 -11.23 7.26
CA GLY A 148 9.89 -10.19 7.83
C GLY A 148 8.79 -10.74 8.75
N PHE A 149 9.06 -11.84 9.45
CA PHE A 149 8.09 -12.45 10.37
C PHE A 149 8.30 -11.94 11.80
N VAL A 150 7.18 -11.72 12.49
CA VAL A 150 7.10 -11.31 13.89
C VAL A 150 5.96 -12.12 14.51
N ASP A 151 6.28 -12.96 15.48
CA ASP A 151 5.30 -13.84 16.12
C ASP A 151 5.06 -13.46 17.57
N PHE A 152 3.79 -13.45 17.94
CA PHE A 152 3.29 -13.03 19.23
C PHE A 152 2.48 -14.14 19.92
N ALA A 153 2.49 -14.16 21.25
CA ALA A 153 1.47 -14.84 22.05
C ALA A 153 0.58 -13.79 22.71
N ARG A 154 -0.71 -14.07 22.86
CA ARG A 154 -1.54 -13.32 23.80
C ARG A 154 -0.96 -13.49 25.21
N ALA A 155 -0.75 -12.36 25.89
CA ALA A 155 -0.17 -12.30 27.23
C ALA A 155 -1.15 -12.81 28.31
#